data_AF-A0A0F9NWW0-F1
#
_entry.id   AF-A0A0F9NWW0-F1
#
_cell.length_a   1.000
_cell.length_b   1.000
_cell.length_c   1.000
_cell.angle_alpha   90.00
_cell.angle_beta   90.00
_cell.angle_gamma   90.00
#
_symmetry.space_group_name_H-M   'P 1'
#
loop_
_entity.id
_entity.type
_entity.pdbx_description
1 polymer ?
#
loop_
_entity_poly.entity_id
_entity_poly.type
_entity_poly.pdbx_seq_one_letter_code
_entity_poly.pdbx_strand_id
1 'polypeptide(L)' 'MPRFLTLVFLAALLLPTTLWAEETTKLTLPESPDIRIIVDISGSMKETDPNNLRQPAVRLLARVLPEGSTAGVWTFGQ' A
#
# COMPACT_ATOMS: atom_id res chain seq x y z
N MET A 1 -14.57 52.78 -14.51
CA MET A 1 -15.07 51.42 -14.29
C MET A 1 -14.24 50.32 -14.96
N PRO A 2 -13.85 50.39 -16.25
CA PRO A 2 -13.18 49.25 -16.90
C PRO A 2 -11.73 49.05 -16.42
N ARG A 3 -10.98 50.13 -16.17
CA ARG A 3 -9.56 50.07 -15.76
C ARG A 3 -9.35 49.40 -14.39
N PHE A 4 -10.30 49.60 -13.47
CA PHE A 4 -10.30 48.94 -12.16
C PHE A 4 -10.54 47.44 -12.32
N LEU A 5 -11.49 47.07 -13.19
CA LEU A 5 -11.75 45.67 -13.53
C LEU A 5 -10.51 45.00 -14.17
N THR A 6 -9.80 45.71 -15.04
CA THR A 6 -8.57 45.20 -15.69
C THR A 6 -7.44 44.96 -14.68
N LEU A 7 -7.27 45.85 -13.70
CA LEU A 7 -6.26 45.71 -12.65
C LEU A 7 -6.55 44.55 -11.70
N VAL A 8 -7.83 44.34 -11.34
CA VAL A 8 -8.26 43.19 -10.53
C VAL A 8 -8.02 41.88 -11.29
N PHE A 9 -8.29 41.86 -12.60
CA PHE A 9 -8.04 40.69 -13.45
C PHE A 9 -6.54 40.37 -13.57
N LEU A 10 -5.68 41.39 -13.68
CA LEU A 10 -4.23 41.21 -13.74
C LEU A 10 -3.65 40.73 -12.40
N ALA A 11 -4.19 41.22 -11.28
CA ALA A 11 -3.79 40.79 -9.94
C ALA A 11 -4.20 39.34 -9.63
N ALA A 12 -5.37 38.91 -10.12
CA ALA A 12 -5.81 37.51 -9.99
C ALA A 12 -4.93 36.54 -10.78
N LEU A 13 -4.29 36.99 -11.87
CA LEU A 13 -3.38 36.19 -12.70
C LEU A 13 -1.98 36.02 -12.08
N LEU A 14 -1.63 36.87 -11.10
CA LEU A 14 -0.35 36.85 -10.38
C LEU A 14 -0.41 36.04 -9.08
N LEU A 15 -1.57 35.48 -8.72
CA LEU A 15 -1.68 34.56 -7.60
C LEU A 15 -0.99 33.24 -7.99
N PRO A 16 0.13 32.88 -7.35
CA PRO A 16 0.79 31.62 -7.65
C PRO A 16 -0.16 30.49 -7.26
N THR A 17 -0.62 29.74 -8.25
CA THR A 17 -1.36 28.49 -8.06
C THR A 17 -0.39 27.43 -7.56
N THR A 18 0.11 27.56 -6.33
CA THR A 18 0.79 26.46 -5.65
C THR A 18 -0.27 25.49 -5.14
N LEU A 19 -0.96 24.83 -6.08
CA LEU A 19 -1.51 23.51 -5.85
C LEU A 19 -0.29 22.60 -5.70
N TRP A 20 0.22 22.46 -4.47
CA TRP A 20 1.16 21.41 -4.16
C TRP A 20 0.43 20.09 -4.38
N ALA A 21 0.69 19.45 -5.52
CA ALA A 21 0.44 18.04 -5.65
C ALA A 21 1.28 17.35 -4.57
N GLU A 22 0.63 16.60 -3.67
CA GLU A 22 1.36 15.69 -2.79
C GLU A 22 2.19 14.76 -3.67
N GLU A 23 3.50 14.89 -3.58
CA GLU A 23 4.42 13.97 -4.22
C GLU A 23 4.16 12.60 -3.61
N THR A 24 3.53 11.73 -4.40
CA THR A 24 3.24 10.36 -3.96
C THR A 24 4.58 9.70 -3.68
N THR A 25 4.88 9.49 -2.40
CA THR A 25 6.06 8.74 -1.97
C THR A 25 6.05 7.41 -2.70
N LYS A 26 6.96 7.27 -3.66
CA LYS A 26 7.08 6.04 -4.43
C LYS A 26 7.61 4.96 -3.48
N LEU A 27 6.73 4.04 -3.09
CA LEU A 27 7.10 2.87 -2.30
C LEU A 27 8.19 2.11 -3.07
N THR A 28 9.42 2.25 -2.62
CA THR A 28 10.57 1.54 -3.18
C THR A 28 10.77 0.31 -2.32
N LEU A 29 10.57 -0.88 -2.90
CA LEU A 29 10.88 -2.12 -2.21
C LEU A 29 12.41 -2.23 -2.07
N PRO A 30 12.93 -2.70 -0.92
CA PRO A 30 14.35 -2.99 -0.78
C PRO A 30 14.78 -4.06 -1.79
N GLU A 31 16.05 -4.04 -2.22
CA GLU A 31 16.60 -4.98 -3.21
C GLU A 31 16.44 -6.45 -2.78
N SER A 32 16.50 -6.72 -1.47
CA SER A 32 16.30 -8.04 -0.88
C SER A 32 15.24 -7.96 0.23
N PRO A 33 13.94 -8.07 -0.09
CA PRO A 33 12.89 -7.92 0.91
C PRO A 33 12.86 -9.09 1.91
N ASP A 34 12.67 -8.79 3.21
CA ASP A 34 12.38 -9.76 4.26
C ASP A 34 10.85 -9.86 4.45
N ILE A 35 10.29 -11.01 4.08
CA ILE A 35 8.85 -11.25 4.00
C ILE A 35 8.42 -12.16 5.14
N ARG A 36 7.54 -11.66 6.01
CA ARG A 36 7.02 -12.43 7.15
C ARG A 36 5.56 -12.73 6.97
N ILE A 37 5.23 -14.00 6.81
CA ILE A 37 3.86 -14.48 6.63
C ILE A 37 3.36 -14.95 7.98
N ILE A 38 2.30 -14.31 8.47
CA ILE A 38 1.64 -14.67 9.73
C ILE A 38 0.30 -15.31 9.40
N VAL A 39 0.10 -16.57 9.83
CA VAL A 39 -1.07 -17.38 9.52
C VAL A 39 -1.93 -17.56 10.77
N ASP A 40 -3.19 -17.17 10.69
CA ASP A 40 -4.15 -17.37 11.77
C ASP A 40 -4.48 -18.87 11.91
N ILE A 41 -4.29 -19.40 13.12
CA ILE A 41 -4.68 -20.76 13.51
C ILE A 41 -5.67 -20.79 14.68
N SER A 42 -6.24 -19.64 15.04
CA SER A 42 -7.20 -19.53 16.13
C SER A 42 -8.47 -20.36 15.90
N GLY A 43 -9.22 -20.59 16.98
CA GLY A 43 -10.43 -21.42 16.95
C GLY A 43 -11.51 -20.94 15.96
N SER A 44 -11.61 -19.63 15.69
CA SER A 44 -12.57 -19.08 14.71
C SER A 44 -12.35 -19.60 13.29
N MET A 45 -11.11 -20.00 12.97
CA MET A 45 -10.77 -20.55 11.66
C MET A 45 -11.49 -21.87 11.37
N LYS A 46 -12.05 -22.56 12.37
CA LYS A 46 -12.91 -23.73 12.14
C LYS A 46 -14.21 -23.36 11.41
N GLU A 47 -14.70 -22.14 11.62
CA GLU A 47 -15.93 -21.64 11.00
C GLU A 47 -15.63 -20.82 9.74
N THR A 48 -14.58 -20.00 9.76
CA THR A 48 -14.24 -19.07 8.67
C THR A 48 -13.39 -19.69 7.57
N ASP A 49 -12.61 -20.74 7.88
CA ASP A 49 -11.82 -21.52 6.93
C ASP A 49 -11.89 -23.04 7.23
N PRO A 50 -13.09 -23.64 7.14
CA PRO A 50 -13.31 -25.05 7.48
C PRO A 50 -12.53 -26.01 6.56
N ASN A 51 -12.17 -25.54 5.36
CA ASN A 51 -11.45 -26.33 4.36
C ASN A 51 -9.92 -26.14 4.40
N ASN A 52 -9.41 -25.38 5.38
CA ASN A 52 -7.99 -25.09 5.54
C ASN A 52 -7.32 -24.50 4.28
N LEU A 53 -7.99 -23.54 3.64
CA LEU A 53 -7.51 -22.76 2.49
C LEU A 53 -6.24 -21.96 2.81
N ARG A 54 -5.93 -21.75 4.10
CA ARG A 54 -4.63 -21.25 4.55
C ARG A 54 -3.46 -22.04 3.95
N GLN A 55 -3.56 -23.36 3.86
CA GLN A 55 -2.48 -24.21 3.36
C GLN A 55 -2.17 -23.99 1.87
N PRO A 56 -3.15 -24.02 0.93
CA PRO A 56 -2.91 -23.66 -0.46
C PRO A 56 -2.53 -22.18 -0.63
N ALA A 57 -3.04 -21.27 0.21
CA ALA A 57 -2.65 -19.85 0.17
C ALA A 57 -1.16 -19.66 0.47
N VAL A 58 -0.63 -20.27 1.54
CA VAL A 58 0.80 -20.21 1.86
C VAL A 58 1.66 -20.78 0.73
N ARG A 59 1.22 -21.88 0.09
CA ARG A 59 1.91 -22.44 -1.09
C ARG A 59 1.88 -21.54 -2.31
N LEU A 60 0.82 -20.75 -2.49
CA LEU A 60 0.74 -19.75 -3.55
C LEU A 60 1.70 -18.59 -3.25
N LEU A 61 1.68 -18.06 -2.03
CA LEU A 61 2.56 -16.97 -1.60
C LEU A 61 4.03 -17.34 -1.78
N ALA A 62 4.43 -18.55 -1.40
CA ALA A 62 5.80 -19.03 -1.58
C ALA A 62 6.26 -19.03 -3.06
N ARG A 63 5.35 -19.17 -4.02
CA ARG A 63 5.66 -19.20 -5.46
C ARG A 63 5.74 -17.82 -6.11
N VAL A 64 5.24 -16.79 -5.43
CA VAL A 64 5.26 -15.40 -5.92
C VAL A 64 6.25 -14.53 -5.14
N LEU A 65 7.07 -15.13 -4.28
CA LEU A 65 8.13 -14.42 -3.58
C LEU A 65 9.12 -13.85 -4.60
N PRO A 66 9.54 -12.58 -4.46
CA PRO A 66 10.58 -12.00 -5.30
C PRO A 66 11.88 -12.80 -5.20
N GLU A 67 12.61 -12.89 -6.31
CA GLU A 67 13.96 -13.43 -6.30
C GLU A 67 14.86 -12.64 -5.33
N GLY A 68 15.75 -13.33 -4.62
CA GLY A 68 16.63 -12.71 -3.62
C GLY A 68 15.95 -12.30 -2.32
N SER A 69 14.64 -12.54 -2.16
CA SER A 69 13.93 -12.29 -0.91
C SER A 69 14.22 -13.35 0.15
N THR A 70 14.18 -12.94 1.42
CA THR A 70 14.14 -13.85 2.57
C THR A 70 12.68 -13.96 3.01
N ALA A 71 12.21 -15.16 3.36
CA ALA A 71 10.85 -15.31 3.85
C ALA A 71 10.75 -16.29 5.03
N GLY A 72 9.82 -16.00 5.94
CA GLY A 72 9.49 -16.87 7.06
C GLY A 72 7.98 -16.98 7.29
N VAL A 73 7.55 -18.07 7.93
CA VAL A 73 6.14 -18.34 8.23
C VAL A 73 5.97 -18.55 9.73
N TRP A 74 5.02 -17.82 10.32
CA TRP A 74 4.61 -17.95 11.72
C TRP A 74 3.12 -18.22 11.79
N THR A 75 2.71 -18.99 12.79
CA THR A 75 1.29 -19.17 13.13
C THR A 75 0.97 -18.39 14.39
N PHE A 76 -0.25 -17.87 14.49
CA PHE A 76 -0.75 -17.25 15.73
C PHE A 76 -2.15 -17.78 16.09
N GLY A 77 -2.41 -17.93 17.38
CA GLY A 77 -3.59 -18.62 17.90
C GLY A 77 -3.22 -19.90 18.66
N GLN A 78 -4.24 -20.57 19.20
CA GLN A 78 -4.13 -21.82 19.97
C GLN A 78 -5.24 -22.79 19.57
#